data_AF-A0A4Q3T609-F1
#
_entry.id   AF-A0A4Q3T609-F1
#
_cell.length_a   1.000
_cell.length_b   1.000
_cell.length_c   1.000
_cell.angle_alpha   90.00
_cell.angle_beta   90.00
_cell.angle_gamma   90.00
#
_symmetry.space_group_name_H-M   'P 1'
#
loop_
_entity.id
_entity.type
_entity.pdbx_description
1 polymer ?
#
loop_
_entity_poly.entity_id
_entity_poly.type
_entity_poly.pdbx_seq_one_letter_code
_entity_poly.pdbx_strand_id
1 'polypeptide(L)'
;MNSRLLQPRFVVLTVATVLMVALTFSLGQWQLRRAAQKEALQAAIDAQKRLPALDGRALAAIENIAHVLHREAVLQGTWQSAHTVYLDNRPMDGKTGFWVVTPLALAGSTQSVLV
;
A
#
# COMPACT_ATOMS: atom_id res chain seq x y z
N MET A 1 -58.39 -3.38 12.84
CA MET A 1 -57.19 -3.17 12.00
C MET A 1 -56.31 -2.14 12.70
N ASN A 2 -55.12 -2.53 13.14
CA ASN A 2 -54.36 -1.85 14.20
C ASN A 2 -53.81 -0.48 13.78
N SER A 3 -54.52 0.59 14.12
CA SER A 3 -54.12 2.00 13.89
C SER A 3 -52.81 2.39 14.59
N ARG A 4 -52.29 1.57 15.51
CA ARG A 4 -50.97 1.75 16.12
C ARG A 4 -49.81 1.58 15.13
N LEU A 5 -49.97 0.74 14.09
CA LEU A 5 -48.94 0.51 13.07
C LEU A 5 -48.77 1.69 12.10
N LEU A 6 -49.82 2.52 11.95
CA LEU A 6 -49.83 3.70 11.09
C LEU A 6 -49.55 5.01 11.86
N GLN A 7 -49.23 4.93 13.16
CA GLN A 7 -48.84 6.14 13.90
C GLN A 7 -47.49 6.63 13.38
N PRO A 8 -47.36 7.94 13.10
CA PRO A 8 -46.16 8.50 12.44
C PRO A 8 -44.88 8.18 13.23
N ARG A 9 -44.96 8.19 14.56
CA ARG A 9 -43.86 7.77 15.46
C ARG A 9 -43.38 6.34 15.23
N PHE A 10 -44.29 5.38 15.02
CA PHE A 10 -43.93 3.98 14.83
C PHE A 10 -43.28 3.76 13.46
N VAL A 11 -43.80 4.43 12.43
CA VAL A 11 -43.21 4.41 11.08
C VAL A 11 -41.80 5.02 11.11
N VAL A 12 -41.63 6.19 11.75
CA VAL A 12 -40.32 6.84 11.89
C VAL A 12 -39.31 5.95 12.60
N LEU A 13 -39.68 5.33 13.73
CA LEU A 13 -38.78 4.43 14.47
C LEU A 13 -38.42 3.19 13.65
N THR A 14 -39.38 2.62 12.91
CA THR A 14 -39.14 1.45 12.07
C THR A 14 -38.19 1.79 10.92
N VAL A 15 -38.41 2.91 10.23
CA VAL A 15 -37.52 3.39 9.17
C VAL A 15 -36.12 3.67 9.71
N ALA A 16 -36.02 4.37 10.86
CA ALA A 16 -34.72 4.63 11.50
C ALA A 16 -33.98 3.32 11.83
N THR A 17 -34.69 2.31 12.34
CA THR A 17 -34.11 1.00 12.64
C THR A 17 -33.61 0.31 11.37
N VAL A 18 -34.41 0.30 10.30
CA VAL A 18 -34.01 -0.30 9.01
C VAL A 18 -32.79 0.41 8.43
N LEU A 19 -32.74 1.75 8.49
CA LEU A 19 -31.58 2.52 8.03
C LEU A 19 -30.33 2.20 8.85
N MET A 20 -30.45 2.07 10.17
CA MET A 20 -29.34 1.71 11.05
C MET A 20 -28.81 0.30 10.75
N VAL A 21 -29.71 -0.66 10.52
CA VAL A 21 -29.35 -2.04 10.12
C VAL A 21 -28.65 -2.04 8.75
N ALA A 22 -29.17 -1.29 7.77
CA ALA A 22 -28.55 -1.18 6.46
C ALA A 22 -27.14 -0.53 6.54
N LEU A 23 -26.99 0.50 7.36
CA LEU A 23 -25.71 1.18 7.57
C LEU A 23 -24.68 0.24 8.23
N THR A 24 -25.06 -0.44 9.31
CA THR A 24 -24.16 -1.38 10.00
C THR A 24 -23.76 -2.55 9.10
N PHE A 25 -24.69 -3.09 8.32
CA PHE A 25 -24.38 -4.12 7.33
C PHE A 25 -23.42 -3.61 6.25
N SER A 26 -23.66 -2.41 5.71
CA SER A 26 -22.77 -1.78 4.70
C SER A 26 -21.35 -1.56 5.25
N LEU A 27 -21.24 -1.13 6.50
CA LEU A 27 -19.94 -0.99 7.17
C LEU A 27 -19.26 -2.35 7.38
N GLY A 28 -20.00 -3.40 7.75
CA GLY A 28 -19.47 -4.76 7.82
C GLY A 28 -18.92 -5.24 6.48
N GLN A 29 -19.65 -4.99 5.39
CA GLN A 29 -19.17 -5.29 4.03
C GLN A 29 -17.94 -4.47 3.64
N TRP A 30 -17.86 -3.21 4.07
CA TRP A 30 -16.68 -2.38 3.86
C TRP A 30 -15.46 -2.94 4.60
N GLN A 31 -15.61 -3.40 5.85
CA GLN A 31 -14.54 -4.03 6.62
C GLN A 31 -14.01 -5.28 5.91
N LEU A 32 -14.90 -6.17 5.44
CA LEU A 32 -14.51 -7.38 4.70
C LEU A 32 -13.79 -7.04 3.39
N ARG A 33 -14.33 -6.10 2.61
CA ARG A 33 -13.66 -5.64 1.38
C ARG A 33 -12.30 -5.04 1.67
N ARG A 34 -12.15 -4.28 2.76
CA ARG A 34 -10.87 -3.69 3.13
C ARG A 34 -9.86 -4.74 3.59
N ALA A 35 -10.30 -5.79 4.27
CA ALA A 35 -9.46 -6.95 4.61
C ALA A 35 -8.98 -7.66 3.33
N ALA A 36 -9.90 -8.01 2.43
CA ALA A 36 -9.55 -8.66 1.16
C ALA A 36 -8.60 -7.81 0.29
N GLN A 37 -8.76 -6.49 0.27
CA GLN A 37 -7.82 -5.59 -0.41
C GLN A 37 -6.40 -5.68 0.17
N LYS A 38 -6.28 -5.73 1.51
CA LYS A 38 -4.97 -5.86 2.16
C LYS A 38 -4.33 -7.21 1.86
N GLU A 39 -5.12 -8.29 1.93
CA GLU A 39 -4.65 -9.64 1.60
C GLU A 39 -4.21 -9.75 0.14
N ALA A 40 -4.98 -9.19 -0.80
CA ALA A 40 -4.63 -9.19 -2.21
C ALA A 40 -3.33 -8.40 -2.48
N LEU A 41 -3.18 -7.24 -1.85
CA LEU A 41 -1.94 -6.45 -1.95
C LEU A 41 -0.74 -7.23 -1.39
N GLN A 42 -0.90 -7.83 -0.21
CA GLN A 42 0.15 -8.64 0.41
C GLN A 42 0.52 -9.84 -0.46
N ALA A 43 -0.47 -10.55 -1.03
CA ALA A 43 -0.24 -11.66 -1.93
C ALA A 43 0.50 -11.24 -3.21
N ALA A 44 0.21 -10.05 -3.75
CA ALA A 44 0.94 -9.50 -4.90
C ALA A 44 2.39 -9.17 -4.55
N ILE A 45 2.65 -8.57 -3.37
CA ILE A 45 3.98 -8.32 -2.84
C ILE A 45 4.76 -9.65 -2.70
N ASP A 46 4.15 -10.65 -2.08
CA ASP A 46 4.80 -11.94 -1.82
C ASP A 46 5.05 -12.72 -3.12
N ALA A 47 4.18 -12.59 -4.13
CA ALA A 47 4.41 -13.15 -5.45
C ALA A 47 5.66 -12.54 -6.12
N GLN A 48 5.83 -11.21 -6.04
CA GLN A 48 7.01 -10.53 -6.57
C GLN A 48 8.29 -10.91 -5.80
N LYS A 49 8.23 -11.01 -4.48
CA LYS A 49 9.36 -11.42 -3.64
C LYS A 49 9.85 -12.85 -3.92
N ARG A 50 8.97 -13.74 -4.38
CA ARG A 50 9.35 -15.12 -4.74
C ARG A 50 10.07 -15.23 -6.09
N LEU A 51 10.03 -14.19 -6.92
CA LEU A 51 10.75 -14.20 -8.18
C LEU A 51 12.26 -14.04 -7.94
N PRO A 52 13.11 -14.57 -8.84
CA PRO A 52 14.55 -14.39 -8.73
C PRO A 52 14.92 -12.91 -8.64
N ALA A 53 15.92 -12.59 -7.82
CA ALA A 53 16.39 -11.22 -7.66
C ALA A 53 16.85 -10.64 -9.01
N LEU A 54 16.57 -9.36 -9.24
CA LEU A 54 17.03 -8.62 -10.41
C LEU A 54 18.49 -8.19 -10.20
N ASP A 55 19.32 -8.37 -11.22
CA ASP A 55 20.64 -7.75 -11.26
C ASP A 55 20.55 -6.30 -11.81
N GLY A 56 21.65 -5.56 -11.72
CA GLY A 56 21.69 -4.17 -12.17
C GLY A 56 21.40 -3.97 -13.67
N ARG A 57 21.70 -4.96 -14.51
CA ARG A 57 21.43 -4.88 -15.97
C ARG A 57 19.97 -5.14 -16.28
N ALA A 58 19.40 -6.18 -15.66
CA ALA A 58 17.99 -6.50 -15.76
C ALA A 58 17.13 -5.36 -15.21
N LEU A 59 17.54 -4.73 -14.10
CA LEU A 59 16.85 -3.57 -13.56
C LEU A 59 16.91 -2.37 -14.52
N ALA A 60 18.07 -2.10 -15.11
CA ALA A 60 18.28 -0.99 -16.04
C ALA A 60 17.49 -1.12 -17.35
N ALA A 61 17.19 -2.36 -17.77
CA ALA A 61 16.44 -2.67 -18.98
C ALA A 61 14.91 -2.59 -18.79
N ILE A 62 14.41 -2.38 -17.57
CA ILE A 62 12.96 -2.32 -17.30
C ILE A 62 12.42 -0.94 -17.66
N GLU A 63 11.49 -0.91 -18.61
CA GLU A 63 10.82 0.33 -19.03
C GLU A 63 9.84 0.86 -17.96
N ASN A 64 9.15 -0.05 -17.26
CA ASN A 64 8.17 0.32 -16.26
C ASN A 64 8.40 -0.43 -14.94
N ILE A 65 8.99 0.30 -13.98
CA ILE A 65 9.34 -0.16 -12.64
C ILE A 65 8.13 -0.69 -11.87
N ALA A 66 6.90 -0.23 -12.18
CA ALA A 66 5.69 -0.69 -11.51
C ALA A 66 5.47 -2.21 -11.65
N HIS A 67 5.98 -2.84 -12.72
CA HIS A 67 5.86 -4.29 -12.92
C HIS A 67 6.79 -5.13 -12.04
N VAL A 68 7.83 -4.52 -11.49
CA VAL A 68 8.82 -5.19 -10.62
C VAL A 68 8.83 -4.61 -9.22
N LEU A 69 7.83 -3.78 -8.89
CA LEU A 69 7.69 -3.24 -7.55
C LEU A 69 7.60 -4.40 -6.54
N HIS A 70 8.33 -4.28 -5.44
CA HIS A 70 8.47 -5.30 -4.39
C HIS A 70 9.26 -6.57 -4.78
N ARG A 71 9.88 -6.60 -5.95
CA ARG A 71 10.84 -7.65 -6.31
C ARG A 71 12.22 -7.32 -5.72
N GLU A 72 12.92 -8.34 -5.27
CA GLU A 72 14.29 -8.20 -4.76
C GLU A 72 15.26 -7.83 -5.88
N ALA A 73 16.27 -7.01 -5.58
CA ALA A 73 17.32 -6.64 -6.51
C ALA A 73 18.68 -6.71 -5.82
N VAL A 74 19.67 -7.31 -6.50
CA VAL A 74 21.06 -7.38 -6.05
C VAL A 74 21.89 -6.51 -6.98
N LEU A 75 22.35 -5.38 -6.45
CA LEU A 75 23.00 -4.34 -7.22
C LEU A 75 24.46 -4.19 -6.76
N GLN A 76 25.34 -3.92 -7.73
CA GLN A 76 26.74 -3.57 -7.48
C GLN A 76 27.03 -2.22 -8.13
N GLY A 77 27.84 -1.40 -7.46
CA GLY A 77 28.01 -0.02 -7.88
C GLY A 77 28.86 0.82 -6.94
N THR A 78 28.91 2.11 -7.23
CA THR A 78 29.64 3.11 -6.42
C THR A 78 28.65 4.08 -5.79
N TRP A 79 28.75 4.27 -4.47
CA TRP A 79 27.92 5.23 -3.74
C TRP A 79 28.27 6.66 -4.10
N GLN A 80 27.26 7.49 -4.35
CA GLN A 80 27.42 8.92 -4.66
C GLN A 80 26.99 9.78 -3.47
N SER A 81 27.85 9.86 -2.45
CA SER A 81 27.57 10.60 -1.20
C SER A 81 27.31 12.10 -1.40
N ALA A 82 27.83 12.70 -2.48
CA ALA A 82 27.58 14.09 -2.83
C ALA A 82 26.09 14.39 -3.12
N HIS A 83 25.29 13.36 -3.38
CA HIS A 83 23.88 13.47 -3.76
C HIS A 83 22.94 12.80 -2.74
N THR A 84 23.38 12.62 -1.48
CA THR A 84 22.55 12.07 -0.41
C THR A 84 21.38 13.00 -0.09
N VAL A 85 20.17 12.43 0.02
CA VAL A 85 18.94 13.15 0.37
C VAL A 85 18.42 12.65 1.72
N TYR A 86 18.06 13.59 2.59
CA TYR A 86 17.44 13.31 3.87
C TYR A 86 15.93 13.50 3.76
N LEU A 87 15.17 12.42 3.87
CA LEU A 87 13.72 12.46 3.88
C LEU A 87 13.23 12.58 5.31
N ASP A 88 12.53 13.67 5.61
CA ASP A 88 11.87 13.90 6.89
C ASP A 88 10.55 13.13 6.98
N ASN A 89 9.91 13.15 8.17
CA ASN A 89 8.59 12.56 8.40
C ASN A 89 8.47 11.06 8.03
N ARG A 90 9.59 10.34 8.08
CA ARG A 90 9.66 8.89 7.89
C ARG A 90 10.02 8.22 9.21
N PRO A 91 9.03 7.95 10.10
CA PRO A 91 9.31 7.23 11.33
C PRO A 91 9.80 5.81 11.02
N MET A 92 10.84 5.37 11.74
CA MET A 92 11.41 4.03 11.65
C MET A 92 11.40 3.42 13.05
N ASP A 93 10.83 2.22 13.19
CA ASP A 93 10.67 1.52 14.47
C ASP A 93 10.04 2.41 15.58
N GLY A 94 9.07 3.24 15.20
CA GLY A 94 8.36 4.14 16.11
C GLY A 94 9.15 5.36 16.58
N LYS A 95 10.39 5.57 16.09
CA LYS A 95 11.21 6.74 16.40
C LYS A 95 11.12 7.76 15.28
N THR A 96 10.93 9.02 15.66
CA THR A 96 11.02 10.16 14.74
C THR A 96 12.47 10.33 14.29
N GLY A 97 12.69 10.48 13.00
CA GLY A 97 14.01 10.60 12.41
C GLY A 97 13.94 10.90 10.92
N PHE A 98 15.08 10.72 10.24
CA PHE A 98 15.22 10.90 8.80
C PHE A 98 15.57 9.57 8.15
N TRP A 99 15.02 9.33 6.96
CA TRP A 99 15.59 8.33 6.06
C TRP A 99 16.72 8.97 5.28
N VAL A 100 17.89 8.35 5.28
CA VAL A 100 19.06 8.80 4.53
C VAL A 100 19.12 7.98 3.26
N VAL A 101 18.81 8.60 2.13
CA VAL A 101 18.77 7.93 0.82
C VAL A 101 20.00 8.36 0.04
N THR A 102 20.82 7.41 -0.37
CA THR A 102 22.07 7.70 -1.11
C THR A 102 22.01 7.04 -2.48
N PRO A 103 22.25 7.78 -3.57
CA PRO A 103 22.27 7.17 -4.89
C PRO A 103 23.44 6.19 -5.04
N LEU A 104 23.15 5.01 -5.56
CA LEU A 104 24.12 4.02 -6.02
C LEU A 104 24.25 4.11 -7.55
N ALA A 105 25.43 4.47 -8.06
CA ALA A 105 25.75 4.37 -9.49
C ALA A 105 25.91 2.90 -9.87
N LEU A 106 25.09 2.37 -10.77
CA LEU A 106 25.15 0.95 -11.15
C LEU A 106 26.42 0.63 -11.96
N ALA A 107 27.09 -0.47 -11.61
CA ALA A 107 28.25 -0.93 -12.36
C ALA A 107 27.86 -1.36 -13.79
N GLY A 108 28.49 -0.75 -14.79
CA GLY A 108 28.23 -1.07 -16.21
C GLY A 108 26.93 -0.46 -16.78
N SER A 109 26.34 0.52 -16.10
CA SER A 109 25.22 1.35 -16.60
C SER A 109 25.48 2.83 -16.29
N THR A 110 24.86 3.74 -17.05
CA THR A 110 24.86 5.19 -16.75
C THR A 110 23.74 5.60 -15.79
N GLN A 111 22.91 4.64 -15.37
CA GLN A 111 21.80 4.87 -14.45
C GLN A 111 22.23 4.77 -12.98
N SER A 112 21.57 5.56 -12.14
CA SER A 112 21.69 5.50 -10.68
C SER A 112 20.37 5.06 -10.05
N VAL A 113 20.47 4.33 -8.93
CA VAL A 113 19.32 3.90 -8.14
C VAL A 113 19.41 4.55 -6.77
N LEU A 114 18.30 5.14 -6.31
CA LEU A 114 18.18 5.64 -4.95
C LEU A 114 17.86 4.46 -4.02
N VAL A 115 18.71 4.26 -3.00
CA VAL A 115 18.58 3.20 -1.99
C VAL A 115 18.34 3.85 -0.63
#